data_AF-A0A6A6MWE7-F1
#
_entry.id   AF-A0A6A6MWE7-F1
#
_cell.length_a   1.000
_cell.length_b   1.000
_cell.length_c   1.000
_cell.angle_alpha   90.00
_cell.angle_beta   90.00
_cell.angle_gamma   90.00
#
_symmetry.space_group_name_H-M   'P 1'
#
loop_
_entity.id
_entity.type
_entity.pdbx_description
1 polymer ?
#
loop_
_entity_poly.entity_id
_entity_poly.type
_entity_poly.pdbx_seq_one_letter_code
_entity_poly.pdbx_strand_id
1 'polypeptide(L)'
;MNQSKDPCLSFARDRYDLLKSLSVDDIQKVVESGCPNLFRKAVNSAKRLRAYLRMDEGEVCGACNLRGSCDRAYVILKDNEANARTVDIVRILLSYALDPLVISGEEKPPGREVVEAAVRKLLSELIELSQKTPDPPVMKPATEAVHQKKRERIFNDDKKRPLSDSFSDEKLSQDVEMKRGDWICPK
;
A
#
# COMPACT_ATOMS: atom_id res chain seq x y z
N MET A 1 -6.42 17.08 -15.53
CA MET A 1 -6.39 15.78 -14.81
C MET A 1 -5.61 14.81 -15.68
N ASN A 2 -4.49 14.27 -15.19
CA ASN A 2 -3.57 13.48 -16.02
C ASN A 2 -4.22 12.13 -16.38
N GLN A 3 -4.82 12.04 -17.57
CA GLN A 3 -5.61 10.89 -18.04
C GLN A 3 -4.81 9.58 -18.03
N SER A 4 -3.48 9.64 -18.08
CA SER A 4 -2.58 8.48 -18.04
C SER A 4 -2.26 7.96 -16.64
N LYS A 5 -2.47 8.74 -15.57
CA LYS A 5 -2.01 8.38 -14.22
C LYS A 5 -2.73 7.15 -13.67
N ASP A 6 -4.04 7.10 -13.79
CA ASP A 6 -4.83 6.00 -13.21
C ASP A 6 -4.61 4.68 -13.96
N PRO A 7 -4.59 4.64 -15.31
CA PRO A 7 -4.20 3.44 -16.06
C PRO A 7 -2.81 2.92 -15.71
N CYS A 8 -1.79 3.79 -15.65
CA CYS A 8 -0.42 3.37 -15.29
C CYS A 8 -0.35 2.77 -13.88
N LEU A 9 -1.09 3.37 -12.93
CA LEU A 9 -1.16 2.82 -11.57
C LEU A 9 -1.96 1.51 -11.51
N SER A 10 -2.97 1.33 -12.36
CA SER A 10 -3.70 0.05 -12.47
C SER A 10 -2.77 -1.04 -12.98
N PHE A 11 -2.10 -0.80 -14.11
CA PHE A 11 -1.08 -1.68 -14.66
C PHE A 11 -0.05 -2.09 -13.61
N ALA A 12 0.45 -1.13 -12.83
CA ALA A 12 1.46 -1.40 -11.80
C ALA A 12 0.93 -2.22 -10.60
N ARG A 13 -0.39 -2.31 -10.40
CA ARG A 13 -0.99 -3.23 -9.41
C ARG A 13 -1.15 -4.62 -10.00
N ASP A 14 -1.56 -4.71 -11.26
CA ASP A 14 -1.75 -5.98 -11.97
C ASP A 14 -0.41 -6.70 -12.19
N ARG A 15 0.63 -5.92 -12.50
CA ARG A 15 2.00 -6.38 -12.71
C ARG A 15 2.87 -6.21 -11.46
N TYR A 16 2.42 -6.79 -10.35
CA TYR A 16 3.09 -6.74 -9.04
C TYR A 16 4.46 -7.43 -9.03
N ASP A 17 4.73 -8.26 -10.04
CA ASP A 17 5.96 -9.03 -10.27
C ASP A 17 7.16 -8.15 -10.70
N LEU A 18 6.88 -7.05 -11.42
CA LEU A 18 7.90 -6.34 -12.19
C LEU A 18 9.01 -5.69 -11.37
N LEU A 19 8.72 -5.20 -10.15
CA LEU A 19 9.72 -4.46 -9.36
C LEU A 19 11.04 -5.23 -9.21
N LYS A 20 10.97 -6.56 -9.07
CA LYS A 20 12.16 -7.41 -8.86
C LYS A 20 13.01 -7.60 -10.12
N SER A 21 12.44 -7.32 -11.28
CA SER A 21 13.07 -7.50 -12.58
C SER A 21 13.64 -6.19 -13.16
N LEU A 22 13.41 -5.07 -12.48
CA LEU A 22 13.93 -3.75 -12.86
C LEU A 22 15.36 -3.55 -12.35
N SER A 23 16.11 -2.67 -13.02
CA SER A 23 17.48 -2.32 -12.60
C SER A 23 17.49 -1.67 -11.21
N VAL A 24 18.14 -2.36 -10.26
CA VAL A 24 18.33 -1.89 -8.88
C VAL A 24 19.10 -0.56 -8.85
N ASP A 25 20.17 -0.45 -9.65
CA ASP A 25 21.01 0.74 -9.73
C ASP A 25 20.22 1.96 -10.23
N ASP A 26 19.34 1.77 -11.21
CA ASP A 26 18.53 2.88 -11.73
C ASP A 26 17.37 3.22 -10.77
N ILE A 27 16.80 2.25 -10.05
CA ILE A 27 15.86 2.55 -8.97
C ILE A 27 16.56 3.42 -7.91
N GLN A 28 17.79 3.09 -7.54
CA GLN A 28 18.57 3.84 -6.57
C GLN A 28 18.77 5.31 -6.99
N LYS A 29 19.26 5.55 -8.21
CA LYS A 29 19.44 6.91 -8.76
C LYS A 29 18.18 7.76 -8.67
N VAL A 30 17.01 7.14 -8.81
CA VAL A 30 15.73 7.84 -8.82
C VAL A 30 15.24 8.22 -7.41
N VAL A 31 15.69 7.51 -6.36
CA VAL A 31 15.22 7.71 -4.97
C VAL A 31 16.29 8.23 -4.00
N GLU A 32 17.55 8.26 -4.40
CA GLU A 32 18.70 8.69 -3.58
C GLU A 32 18.68 10.20 -3.28
N SER A 33 18.12 11.02 -4.17
CA SER A 33 18.05 12.48 -4.02
C SER A 33 16.90 12.97 -3.12
N GLY A 34 16.08 12.05 -2.60
CA GLY A 34 14.97 12.35 -1.70
C GLY A 34 13.60 12.06 -2.29
N CYS A 35 12.60 12.86 -1.93
CA CYS A 35 11.22 12.68 -2.39
C CYS A 35 10.97 13.53 -3.64
N PRO A 36 10.27 13.01 -4.66
CA PRO A 36 10.03 13.76 -5.90
C PRO A 36 9.01 14.90 -5.75
N ASN A 37 8.16 14.84 -4.72
CA ASN A 37 7.18 15.87 -4.35
C ASN A 37 6.67 15.60 -2.93
N LEU A 38 5.80 16.49 -2.42
CA LEU A 38 5.21 16.41 -1.08
C LEU A 38 3.95 15.54 -1.00
N PHE A 39 3.49 14.93 -2.10
CA PHE A 39 2.28 14.12 -2.05
C PHE A 39 2.52 12.85 -1.23
N ARG A 40 1.70 12.65 -0.19
CA ARG A 40 1.82 11.53 0.77
C ARG A 40 2.05 10.16 0.13
N LYS A 41 1.36 9.85 -0.98
CA LYS A 41 1.55 8.58 -1.70
C LYS A 41 2.94 8.48 -2.35
N ALA A 42 3.45 9.56 -2.95
CA ALA A 42 4.77 9.57 -3.57
C ALA A 42 5.88 9.53 -2.50
N VAL A 43 5.74 10.30 -1.41
CA VAL A 43 6.66 10.26 -0.28
C VAL A 43 6.76 8.86 0.31
N ASN A 44 5.63 8.21 0.58
CA ASN A 44 5.64 6.84 1.09
C ASN A 44 6.20 5.82 0.09
N SER A 45 5.94 6.01 -1.22
CA SER A 45 6.54 5.17 -2.26
C SER A 45 8.06 5.32 -2.30
N ALA A 46 8.60 6.54 -2.22
CA ALA A 46 10.05 6.79 -2.18
C ALA A 46 10.69 6.13 -0.95
N LYS A 47 10.08 6.31 0.24
CA LYS A 47 10.54 5.67 1.49
C LYS A 47 10.54 4.14 1.41
N ARG A 48 9.48 3.54 0.84
CA ARG A 48 9.42 2.09 0.62
C ARG A 48 10.53 1.59 -0.30
N LEU A 49 10.78 2.30 -1.41
CA LEU A 49 11.84 1.94 -2.35
C LEU A 49 13.23 2.05 -1.71
N ARG A 50 13.46 3.08 -0.89
CA ARG A 50 14.71 3.20 -0.13
C ARG A 50 14.89 2.08 0.88
N ALA A 51 13.82 1.67 1.58
CA ALA A 51 13.85 0.51 2.45
C ALA A 51 14.13 -0.79 1.66
N TYR A 52 13.52 -0.97 0.48
CA TYR A 52 13.81 -2.09 -0.43
C TYR A 52 15.29 -2.15 -0.84
N LEU A 53 15.90 -1.00 -1.09
CA LEU A 53 17.32 -0.86 -1.43
C LEU A 53 18.26 -0.85 -0.20
N ARG A 54 17.72 -0.95 1.03
CA ARG A 54 18.47 -0.87 2.29
C ARG A 54 19.27 0.43 2.45
N MET A 55 18.71 1.54 1.95
CA MET A 55 19.29 2.88 2.13
C MET A 55 18.91 3.46 3.50
N ASP A 56 19.79 4.28 4.07
CA ASP A 56 19.49 5.02 5.30
C ASP A 56 18.49 6.16 5.00
N GLU A 57 17.28 6.03 5.54
CA GLU A 57 16.24 7.05 5.34
C GLU A 57 16.58 8.37 6.02
N GLY A 58 17.32 8.35 7.12
CA GLY A 58 17.75 9.54 7.83
C GLY A 58 18.72 10.38 6.99
N GLU A 59 19.71 9.74 6.38
CA GLU A 59 20.68 10.39 5.48
C GLU A 59 19.97 10.97 4.25
N VAL A 60 19.18 10.14 3.55
CA VAL A 60 18.51 10.58 2.32
C VAL A 60 17.46 11.65 2.62
N CYS A 61 16.67 11.50 3.69
CA CYS A 61 15.70 12.54 4.07
C CYS A 61 16.39 13.80 4.59
N GLY A 62 17.57 13.69 5.18
CA GLY A 62 18.41 14.80 5.61
C GLY A 62 18.86 15.66 4.42
N ALA A 63 19.30 15.03 3.33
CA ALA A 63 19.70 15.68 2.08
C ALA A 63 18.52 16.13 1.18
N CYS A 64 17.29 15.69 1.47
CA CYS A 64 16.11 15.97 0.65
C CYS A 64 15.74 17.47 0.66
N ASN A 65 15.66 18.08 -0.53
CA ASN A 65 15.29 19.50 -0.69
C ASN A 65 13.88 19.85 -0.19
N LEU A 66 12.99 18.86 -0.11
CA LEU A 66 11.60 19.04 0.35
C LEU A 66 11.42 18.80 1.85
N ARG A 67 12.49 18.43 2.57
CA ARG A 67 12.44 18.01 3.97
C ARG A 67 11.75 19.02 4.88
N GLY A 68 12.05 20.31 4.72
CA GLY A 68 11.51 21.37 5.58
C GLY A 68 9.99 21.49 5.56
N SER A 69 9.35 21.03 4.48
CA SER A 69 7.89 21.10 4.28
C SER A 69 7.22 19.73 4.27
N CYS A 70 7.96 18.65 4.50
CA CYS A 70 7.44 17.30 4.44
C CYS A 70 6.88 16.87 5.80
N ASP A 71 5.57 16.60 5.84
CA ASP A 71 4.86 16.05 7.01
C ASP A 71 5.36 14.66 7.46
N ARG A 72 6.19 14.01 6.64
CA ARG A 72 6.84 12.72 6.92
C ARG A 72 8.37 12.78 6.88
N ALA A 73 8.96 13.96 7.09
CA ALA A 73 10.40 14.09 7.24
C ALA A 73 10.90 13.15 8.35
N TYR A 74 12.00 12.44 8.09
CA TYR A 74 12.64 11.47 9.00
C TYR A 74 11.77 10.30 9.49
N VAL A 75 10.53 10.16 9.00
CA VAL A 75 9.70 9.01 9.34
C VAL A 75 10.28 7.77 8.66
N ILE A 76 10.74 6.83 9.47
CA ILE A 76 11.17 5.49 9.05
C ILE A 76 9.93 4.58 9.03
N LEU A 77 9.76 3.83 7.94
CA LEU A 77 8.65 2.89 7.82
C LEU A 77 8.92 1.65 8.66
N LYS A 78 7.89 1.14 9.33
CA LYS A 78 7.93 -0.16 10.01
C LYS A 78 7.94 -1.29 8.97
N ASP A 79 8.43 -2.47 9.34
CA ASP A 79 8.62 -3.61 8.43
C ASP A 79 7.39 -3.96 7.58
N ASN A 80 6.19 -3.89 8.16
CA ASN A 80 4.93 -4.14 7.46
C ASN A 80 4.58 -3.06 6.42
N GLU A 81 5.02 -1.83 6.62
CA GLU A 81 4.80 -0.69 5.73
C GLU A 81 5.92 -0.50 4.71
N ALA A 82 7.09 -1.10 4.95
CA ALA A 82 8.31 -0.97 4.15
C ALA A 82 8.31 -1.78 2.85
N ASN A 83 7.32 -2.67 2.63
CA ASN A 83 7.28 -3.55 1.46
C ASN A 83 6.98 -2.78 0.16
N ALA A 84 8.03 -2.53 -0.64
CA ALA A 84 7.93 -1.88 -1.94
C ALA A 84 7.25 -2.77 -3.00
N ARG A 85 6.47 -2.14 -3.87
CA ARG A 85 5.73 -2.81 -4.96
C ARG A 85 5.95 -2.08 -6.29
N THR A 86 5.59 -2.71 -7.40
CA THR A 86 5.64 -2.07 -8.74
C THR A 86 4.87 -0.73 -8.77
N VAL A 87 3.76 -0.62 -8.04
CA VAL A 87 2.99 0.64 -7.92
C VAL A 87 3.79 1.79 -7.27
N ASP A 88 4.81 1.47 -6.46
CA ASP A 88 5.67 2.46 -5.84
C ASP A 88 6.63 3.05 -6.86
N ILE A 89 7.37 2.21 -7.59
CA ILE A 89 8.31 2.69 -8.62
C ILE A 89 7.57 3.43 -9.74
N VAL A 90 6.45 2.89 -10.24
CA VAL A 90 5.66 3.57 -11.28
C VAL A 90 5.16 4.93 -10.81
N ARG A 91 4.77 5.08 -9.53
CA ARG A 91 4.36 6.38 -8.99
C ARG A 91 5.52 7.39 -8.96
N ILE A 92 6.73 6.93 -8.65
CA ILE A 92 7.92 7.80 -8.67
C ILE A 92 8.26 8.20 -10.10
N LEU A 93 8.29 7.25 -11.04
CA LEU A 93 8.56 7.52 -12.45
C LEU A 93 7.56 8.52 -13.05
N LEU A 94 6.26 8.35 -12.77
CA LEU A 94 5.22 9.30 -13.20
C LEU A 94 5.42 10.69 -12.58
N SER A 95 5.95 10.78 -11.36
CA SER A 95 6.20 12.07 -10.72
C SER A 95 7.30 12.86 -11.44
N TYR A 96 8.35 12.17 -11.91
CA TYR A 96 9.40 12.79 -12.72
C TYR A 96 8.96 13.08 -14.16
N ALA A 97 8.25 12.14 -14.80
CA ALA A 97 7.79 12.29 -16.18
C ALA A 97 6.75 13.40 -16.37
N LEU A 98 6.02 13.76 -15.31
CA LEU A 98 4.99 14.80 -15.30
C LEU A 98 5.45 16.09 -14.59
N ASP A 99 6.75 16.20 -14.26
CA ASP A 99 7.30 17.42 -13.68
C ASP A 99 7.30 18.53 -14.73
N PRO A 100 6.67 19.69 -14.48
CA PRO A 100 6.68 20.83 -15.39
C PRO A 100 8.08 21.21 -15.87
N LEU A 101 9.12 21.08 -15.05
CA LEU A 101 10.51 21.40 -15.43
C LEU A 101 11.02 20.50 -16.56
N VAL A 102 10.56 19.25 -16.60
CA VAL A 102 10.91 18.31 -17.67
C VAL A 102 10.14 18.63 -18.96
N ILE A 103 8.93 19.16 -18.82
CA ILE A 103 8.04 19.48 -19.94
C ILE A 103 8.40 20.84 -20.57
N SER A 104 8.76 21.83 -19.75
CA SER A 104 9.12 23.19 -20.18
C SER A 104 10.49 23.24 -20.87
N GLY A 105 11.38 22.28 -20.58
CA GLY A 105 12.74 22.27 -21.10
C GLY A 105 13.62 23.38 -20.48
N GLU A 106 13.21 23.92 -19.34
CA GLU A 106 13.97 24.91 -18.57
C GLU A 106 15.28 24.33 -18.04
N GLU A 107 16.18 25.22 -17.59
CA GLU A 107 17.50 24.85 -17.09
C GLU A 107 17.37 23.86 -15.92
N LYS A 108 18.00 22.69 -16.08
CA LYS A 108 17.86 21.59 -15.15
C LYS A 108 18.81 21.78 -13.96
N PRO A 109 18.39 21.48 -12.73
CA PRO A 109 19.31 21.50 -11.60
C PRO A 109 20.41 20.45 -11.79
N PRO A 110 21.60 20.66 -11.22
CA PRO A 110 22.72 19.73 -11.35
C PRO A 110 22.34 18.33 -10.86
N GLY A 111 22.75 17.29 -11.59
CA GLY A 111 22.43 15.89 -11.30
C GLY A 111 21.06 15.40 -11.80
N ARG A 112 20.18 16.31 -12.24
CA ARG A 112 18.86 15.97 -12.80
C ARG A 112 18.96 15.05 -14.03
N GLU A 113 19.97 15.24 -14.87
CA GLU A 113 20.16 14.46 -16.09
C GLU A 113 20.36 12.97 -15.81
N VAL A 114 21.10 12.64 -14.75
CA VAL A 114 21.33 11.26 -14.32
C VAL A 114 20.01 10.61 -13.89
N VAL A 115 19.20 11.36 -13.12
CA VAL A 115 17.87 10.91 -12.70
C VAL A 115 16.96 10.72 -13.92
N GLU A 116 16.93 11.66 -14.86
CA GLU A 116 16.10 11.55 -16.06
C GLU A 116 16.51 10.38 -16.96
N ALA A 117 17.81 10.12 -17.11
CA ALA A 117 18.30 8.96 -17.85
C ALA A 117 17.87 7.65 -17.19
N ALA A 118 17.97 7.55 -15.86
CA ALA A 118 17.49 6.41 -15.10
C ALA A 118 15.97 6.22 -15.22
N VAL A 119 15.20 7.31 -15.15
CA VAL A 119 13.74 7.28 -15.37
C VAL A 119 13.39 6.75 -16.76
N ARG A 120 14.06 7.23 -17.81
CA ARG A 120 13.84 6.75 -19.20
C ARG A 120 14.15 5.26 -19.32
N LYS A 121 15.28 4.81 -18.76
CA LYS A 121 15.68 3.40 -18.80
C LYS A 121 14.69 2.50 -18.06
N LEU A 122 14.27 2.86 -16.85
CA LEU A 122 13.27 2.10 -16.10
C LEU A 122 11.91 2.04 -16.80
N LEU A 123 11.49 3.13 -17.46
CA LEU A 123 10.26 3.14 -18.27
C LEU A 123 10.38 2.19 -19.47
N SER A 124 11.53 2.14 -20.14
CA SER A 124 11.79 1.18 -21.22
C SER A 124 11.77 -0.27 -20.72
N GLU A 125 12.43 -0.56 -19.60
CA GLU A 125 12.40 -1.89 -18.96
C GLU A 125 10.97 -2.31 -18.60
N LEU A 126 10.16 -1.40 -18.04
CA LEU A 126 8.75 -1.66 -17.75
C LEU A 126 7.95 -2.04 -19.01
N ILE A 127 8.20 -1.35 -20.14
CA ILE A 127 7.54 -1.64 -21.42
C ILE A 127 7.95 -3.02 -21.93
N GLU A 128 9.23 -3.36 -21.91
CA GLU A 128 9.72 -4.67 -22.34
C GLU A 128 9.15 -5.81 -21.48
N LEU A 129 9.13 -5.63 -20.16
CA LEU A 129 8.58 -6.61 -19.23
C LEU A 129 7.05 -6.71 -19.30
N SER A 130 6.36 -5.64 -19.71
CA SER A 130 4.90 -5.63 -19.86
C SER A 130 4.39 -6.65 -20.89
N GLN A 131 5.22 -6.96 -21.90
CA GLN A 131 4.90 -7.90 -22.98
C GLN A 131 5.04 -9.37 -22.54
N LYS A 132 5.70 -9.62 -21.41
CA LYS A 132 5.86 -10.97 -20.84
C LYS A 132 4.65 -11.31 -19.97
N THR A 133 4.28 -12.59 -19.94
CA THR A 133 3.22 -13.08 -19.02
C THR A 133 3.63 -12.84 -17.56
N PRO A 134 2.72 -12.40 -16.68
CA PRO A 134 3.03 -12.24 -15.26
C PRO A 134 3.48 -13.57 -14.66
N ASP A 135 4.46 -13.53 -13.76
CA ASP A 135 4.81 -14.72 -12.99
C ASP A 135 3.59 -15.18 -12.17
N PRO A 136 3.29 -16.48 -12.16
CA PRO A 136 2.19 -16.99 -11.35
C PRO A 136 2.43 -16.62 -9.88
N PRO A 137 1.39 -16.18 -9.15
CA PRO A 137 1.54 -15.90 -7.73
C PRO A 137 2.07 -17.15 -7.05
N VAL A 138 3.19 -17.02 -6.33
CA VAL A 138 3.68 -18.11 -5.48
C VAL A 138 2.62 -18.35 -4.41
N MET A 139 1.80 -19.38 -4.59
CA MET A 139 0.84 -19.82 -3.58
C MET A 139 1.64 -20.19 -2.34
N LYS A 140 1.51 -19.40 -1.28
CA LYS A 140 2.04 -19.79 0.03
C LYS A 140 1.31 -21.08 0.45
N PRO A 141 2.01 -22.10 0.97
CA PRO A 141 1.36 -23.31 1.47
C PRO A 141 0.28 -22.93 2.47
N ALA A 142 -0.94 -23.43 2.27
CA ALA A 142 -2.03 -23.28 3.20
C ALA A 142 -1.62 -23.96 4.51
N THR A 143 -1.50 -23.19 5.59
CA THR A 143 -1.45 -23.76 6.94
C THR A 143 -2.76 -24.47 7.19
N GLU A 144 -2.69 -25.80 7.30
CA GLU A 144 -3.82 -26.69 7.55
C GLU A 144 -4.65 -26.20 8.74
N ALA A 145 -5.95 -25.99 8.49
CA ALA A 145 -6.91 -25.70 9.53
C ALA A 145 -7.15 -26.97 10.36
N VAL A 146 -6.65 -27.00 11.60
CA VAL A 146 -6.94 -28.06 12.55
C VAL A 146 -8.41 -28.00 12.97
N HIS A 147 -9.08 -29.12 12.73
CA HIS A 147 -10.45 -29.49 13.06
C HIS A 147 -10.97 -28.96 14.42
N GLN A 148 -12.17 -28.38 14.43
CA GLN A 148 -13.05 -28.46 15.60
C GLN A 148 -14.43 -29.01 15.23
N LYS A 149 -14.88 -29.88 16.11
CA LYS A 149 -15.74 -31.03 15.86
C LYS A 149 -17.21 -30.67 16.09
N LYS A 150 -18.01 -30.94 15.07
CA LYS A 150 -19.47 -31.07 15.00
C LYS A 150 -20.13 -31.62 16.29
N ARG A 151 -21.24 -30.99 16.73
CA ARG A 151 -22.34 -31.66 17.45
C ARG A 151 -23.69 -31.09 17.01
N GLU A 152 -24.42 -31.88 16.23
CA GLU A 152 -25.83 -31.70 15.87
C GLU A 152 -26.75 -32.19 17.00
N ARG A 153 -27.98 -31.64 17.10
CA ARG A 153 -29.25 -32.41 16.99
C ARG A 153 -30.50 -31.51 17.01
N ILE A 154 -31.60 -32.09 16.54
CA ILE A 154 -32.79 -31.57 15.85
C ILE A 154 -34.03 -31.40 16.78
N PHE A 155 -34.87 -30.39 16.45
CA PHE A 155 -36.33 -30.11 16.63
C PHE A 155 -37.30 -30.82 17.63
N ASN A 156 -38.16 -29.96 18.26
CA ASN A 156 -39.56 -29.98 18.80
C ASN A 156 -40.33 -31.33 18.99
N ASP A 157 -41.25 -31.56 19.95
CA ASP A 157 -42.46 -30.81 20.37
C ASP A 157 -43.13 -31.42 21.65
N ASP A 158 -43.84 -30.56 22.39
CA ASP A 158 -45.02 -30.70 23.29
C ASP A 158 -45.22 -31.58 24.57
N LYS A 159 -45.67 -30.84 25.61
CA LYS A 159 -46.69 -31.08 26.69
C LYS A 159 -46.41 -31.84 28.02
N LYS A 160 -46.52 -31.01 29.08
CA LYS A 160 -47.13 -31.13 30.44
C LYS A 160 -46.32 -31.68 31.62
N ARG A 161 -46.13 -30.77 32.62
CA ARG A 161 -45.66 -30.97 34.02
C ARG A 161 -46.75 -31.62 34.91
N PRO A 162 -46.42 -32.12 36.13
CA PRO A 162 -46.25 -31.23 37.29
C PRO A 162 -44.96 -31.46 38.13
N LEU A 163 -44.52 -30.35 38.75
CA LEU A 163 -43.76 -30.11 40.00
C LEU A 163 -42.89 -31.25 40.57
N SER A 164 -41.60 -31.07 40.90
CA SER A 164 -41.03 -29.99 41.74
C SER A 164 -39.50 -29.90 41.60
N ASP A 165 -38.96 -28.69 41.88
CA ASP A 165 -37.55 -28.28 42.02
C ASP A 165 -36.64 -28.28 40.77
N SER A 166 -36.62 -27.14 40.05
CA SER A 166 -35.71 -26.89 38.94
C SER A 166 -35.35 -25.41 38.77
N PHE A 167 -34.04 -25.14 38.67
CA PHE A 167 -33.33 -24.35 37.66
C PHE A 167 -33.96 -23.06 37.06
N SER A 168 -33.21 -21.96 37.20
CA SER A 168 -32.95 -20.79 36.33
C SER A 168 -34.00 -20.30 35.32
N ASP A 169 -34.35 -19.01 35.42
CA ASP A 169 -34.18 -18.03 34.33
C ASP A 169 -34.65 -16.63 34.79
N GLU A 170 -33.86 -15.58 34.59
CA GLU A 170 -34.48 -14.29 34.24
C GLU A 170 -33.53 -13.38 33.43
N LYS A 171 -34.07 -12.97 32.29
CA LYS A 171 -33.62 -11.90 31.40
C LYS A 171 -33.29 -10.63 32.18
N LEU A 172 -32.37 -9.82 31.66
CA LEU A 172 -32.57 -8.37 31.53
C LEU A 172 -31.55 -7.80 30.54
N SER A 173 -32.04 -7.56 29.32
CA SER A 173 -31.52 -6.53 28.43
C SER A 173 -31.42 -5.23 29.21
N GLN A 174 -30.22 -4.69 29.31
CA GLN A 174 -29.99 -3.43 29.96
C GLN A 174 -30.48 -2.32 29.01
N ASP A 175 -31.63 -1.73 29.32
CA ASP A 175 -32.09 -0.48 28.71
C ASP A 175 -31.06 0.62 29.00
N VAL A 176 -30.31 1.00 27.96
CA VAL A 176 -29.53 2.24 27.98
C VAL A 176 -30.46 3.35 27.50
N GLU A 177 -30.87 4.22 28.42
CA GLU A 177 -31.68 5.40 28.13
C GLU A 177 -30.88 6.35 27.21
N MET A 178 -31.23 6.36 25.92
CA MET A 178 -30.65 7.25 24.91
C MET A 178 -31.03 8.70 25.23
N LYS A 179 -30.05 9.60 25.38
CA LYS A 179 -30.33 11.03 25.52
C LYS A 179 -30.72 11.62 24.16
N ARG A 180 -31.60 12.63 24.17
CA ARG A 180 -32.02 13.37 22.97
C ARG A 180 -30.79 13.90 22.21
N GLY A 181 -30.46 13.31 21.07
CA GLY A 181 -29.38 13.78 20.19
C GLY A 181 -28.69 12.70 19.37
N ASP A 182 -28.79 11.43 19.76
CA ASP A 182 -28.07 10.36 19.07
C ASP A 182 -28.87 9.86 17.84
N TRP A 183 -28.42 10.24 16.65
CA TRP A 183 -28.97 9.76 15.37
C TRP A 183 -28.42 8.37 15.02
N ILE A 184 -29.29 7.43 14.65
CA ILE A 184 -28.94 6.09 14.15
C ILE A 184 -29.14 6.06 12.62
N CYS A 185 -28.13 5.61 11.87
CA CYS A 185 -28.21 5.43 10.42
C CYS A 185 -28.99 4.15 10.05
N PRO A 186 -29.96 4.21 9.12
CA PRO A 186 -30.58 3.02 8.55
C PRO A 186 -29.68 2.32 7.53
N LYS A 187 -29.88 1.01 7.38
CA LYS A 187 -29.16 0.11 6.46
C LYS A 187 -29.59 0.30 5.01
#